data_AF-A0A645H4T3-F1
#
_entry.id   AF-A0A645H4T3-F1
#
_cell.length_a   1.000
_cell.length_b   1.000
_cell.length_c   1.000
_cell.angle_alpha   90.00
_cell.angle_beta   90.00
_cell.angle_gamma   90.00
#
_symmetry.space_group_name_H-M   'P 1'
#
loop_
_entity.id
_entity.type
_entity.pdbx_description
1 polymer ?
#
loop_
_entity_poly.entity_id
_entity_poly.type
_entity_poly.pdbx_seq_one_letter_code
_entity_poly.pdbx_strand_id
1 'polypeptide(L)'
;MYGGNGLWVMKGHPAVEEKAALMFLAWLAQPKQQITLSVNTGYYPLTNAAINELTESGYYKENPHFYTALEQALASKSTPATAGAVIGVHTEVRNIVENGIEEIIATSTDVKTVLAKQKAEIDALLAEYNLMFK
;
A
#
# COMPACT_ATOMS: atom_id res chain seq x y z
N MET A 1 1.55 -7.65 -0.56
CA MET A 1 1.81 -6.21 -0.31
C MET A 1 0.72 -5.40 -0.98
N TYR A 2 0.11 -4.46 -0.27
CA TYR A 2 -0.93 -3.56 -0.80
C TYR A 2 -0.29 -2.19 -1.09
N GLY A 3 -0.63 -1.58 -2.22
CA GLY A 3 -0.34 -0.16 -2.50
C GLY A 3 -1.58 0.71 -2.25
N GLY A 4 -1.51 1.99 -2.63
CA GLY A 4 -2.63 2.92 -2.52
C GLY A 4 -2.50 3.89 -1.34
N ASN A 5 -3.63 4.30 -0.79
CA ASN A 5 -3.71 5.34 0.26
C ASN A 5 -4.48 4.84 1.49
N GLY A 6 -4.20 5.45 2.64
CA GLY A 6 -4.96 5.26 3.88
C GLY A 6 -5.66 6.56 4.30
N LEU A 7 -6.75 6.42 5.07
CA LEU A 7 -7.41 7.55 5.72
C LEU A 7 -6.94 7.63 7.17
N TRP A 8 -6.56 8.83 7.61
CA TRP A 8 -6.09 9.11 8.96
C TRP A 8 -7.00 10.14 9.64
N VAL A 9 -7.27 9.95 10.93
CA VAL A 9 -7.96 10.94 11.76
C VAL A 9 -6.91 11.77 12.49
N MET A 10 -6.95 13.08 12.29
CA MET A 10 -5.99 14.01 12.89
C MET A 10 -6.32 14.25 14.37
N LYS A 11 -5.28 14.34 15.21
CA LYS A 11 -5.42 14.73 16.62
C LYS A 11 -5.72 16.23 16.75
N GLY A 12 -6.31 16.64 17.87
CA GLY A 12 -6.49 18.04 18.23
C GLY A 12 -7.82 18.66 17.79
N HIS A 13 -8.79 17.82 17.41
CA HIS A 13 -10.13 18.22 17.05
C HIS A 13 -11.13 18.03 18.21
N PRO A 14 -12.26 18.75 18.23
CA PRO A 14 -13.34 18.49 19.19
C PRO A 14 -13.84 17.04 19.13
N ALA A 15 -14.20 16.47 20.28
CA ALA A 15 -14.65 15.07 20.38
C ALA A 15 -15.84 14.72 19.47
N VAL A 16 -16.70 15.71 19.14
CA VAL A 16 -17.81 15.52 18.20
C VAL A 16 -17.33 15.29 16.76
N GLU A 17 -16.25 15.97 16.34
CA GLU A 17 -15.64 15.80 15.02
C GLU A 17 -14.90 14.47 14.93
N GLU A 18 -14.13 14.11 15.97
CA GLU A 18 -13.46 12.81 16.04
C GLU A 18 -14.47 11.66 15.94
N LYS A 19 -15.58 11.76 16.70
CA LYS A 19 -16.66 10.76 16.63
C LYS A 19 -17.30 10.71 15.24
N ALA A 20 -17.56 11.85 14.62
CA ALA A 20 -18.12 11.90 13.26
C ALA A 20 -17.18 11.26 12.23
N ALA A 21 -15.87 11.54 12.31
CA ALA A 21 -14.86 10.93 11.45
C ALA A 21 -14.81 9.41 11.62
N LEU A 22 -14.84 8.90 12.86
CA LEU A 22 -14.89 7.47 13.14
C LEU A 22 -16.18 6.82 12.62
N MET A 23 -17.32 7.48 12.77
CA MET A 23 -18.59 7.00 12.22
C MET A 23 -18.56 6.92 10.70
N PHE A 24 -17.94 7.90 10.04
CA PHE A 24 -17.76 7.88 8.59
C PHE A 24 -16.85 6.73 8.14
N LEU A 25 -15.72 6.50 8.81
CA LEU A 25 -14.84 5.36 8.50
C LEU A 25 -15.56 4.02 8.70
N ALA A 26 -16.36 3.89 9.77
CA ALA A 26 -17.15 2.69 10.03
C ALA A 26 -18.24 2.45 8.98
N TRP A 27 -18.88 3.53 8.48
CA TRP A 27 -19.82 3.46 7.37
C TRP A 27 -19.12 3.09 6.05
N LEU A 28 -17.96 3.68 5.77
CA LEU A 28 -17.19 3.40 4.57
C LEU A 28 -16.71 1.95 4.54
N ALA A 29 -16.41 1.35 5.68
CA ALA A 29 -16.02 -0.05 5.80
C ALA A 29 -17.17 -1.05 5.62
N GLN A 30 -18.43 -0.61 5.55
CA GLN A 30 -19.56 -1.52 5.36
C GLN A 30 -19.50 -2.22 3.98
N PRO A 31 -19.96 -3.48 3.87
CA PRO A 31 -19.83 -4.27 2.64
C PRO A 31 -20.35 -3.56 1.40
N LYS A 32 -21.56 -2.98 1.47
CA LYS A 32 -22.17 -2.23 0.37
C LYS A 32 -21.25 -1.12 -0.18
N GLN A 33 -20.54 -0.41 0.70
CA GLN A 33 -19.74 0.75 0.27
C GLN A 33 -18.40 0.28 -0.29
N GLN A 34 -17.84 -0.77 0.30
CA GLN A 34 -16.64 -1.45 -0.21
C GLN A 34 -16.90 -2.06 -1.59
N ILE A 35 -18.05 -2.70 -1.80
CA ILE A 35 -18.47 -3.22 -3.11
C ILE A 35 -18.60 -2.08 -4.11
N THR A 36 -19.33 -1.02 -3.75
CA THR A 36 -19.51 0.14 -4.62
C THR A 36 -18.18 0.76 -5.02
N LEU A 37 -17.28 0.97 -4.06
CA LEU A 37 -15.95 1.51 -4.31
C LEU A 37 -15.14 0.58 -5.22
N SER A 38 -15.10 -0.71 -4.90
CA SER A 38 -14.33 -1.71 -5.63
C SER A 38 -14.78 -1.82 -7.09
N VAL A 39 -16.09 -1.98 -7.33
CA VAL A 39 -16.65 -2.13 -8.68
C VAL A 39 -16.43 -0.87 -9.52
N ASN A 40 -16.54 0.32 -8.91
CA ASN A 40 -16.41 1.58 -9.65
C ASN A 40 -14.96 1.98 -9.95
N THR A 41 -13.98 1.47 -9.19
CA THR A 41 -12.60 1.96 -9.25
C THR A 41 -11.56 0.89 -9.55
N GLY A 42 -11.90 -0.39 -9.38
CA GLY A 42 -10.98 -1.52 -9.47
C GLY A 42 -10.11 -1.74 -8.23
N TYR A 43 -10.24 -0.93 -7.17
CA TYR A 43 -9.57 -1.21 -5.89
C TYR A 43 -10.13 -2.47 -5.23
N TYR A 44 -9.32 -3.14 -4.42
CA TYR A 44 -9.79 -4.28 -3.62
C TYR A 44 -10.80 -3.80 -2.56
N PRO A 45 -11.86 -4.58 -2.30
CA PRO A 45 -12.68 -4.36 -1.12
C PRO A 45 -11.85 -4.69 0.15
N LEU A 46 -12.01 -3.88 1.20
CA LEU A 46 -11.26 -4.01 2.45
C LEU A 46 -11.78 -5.12 3.38
N THR A 47 -12.97 -5.66 3.13
CA THR A 47 -13.64 -6.60 4.05
C THR A 47 -13.95 -7.93 3.37
N ASN A 48 -13.79 -9.02 4.12
CA ASN A 48 -14.14 -10.37 3.66
C ASN A 48 -15.60 -10.49 3.26
N ALA A 49 -16.50 -9.77 3.94
CA ALA A 49 -17.92 -9.76 3.60
C ALA A 49 -18.17 -9.23 2.18
N ALA A 50 -17.52 -8.13 1.79
CA ALA A 50 -17.61 -7.59 0.42
C ALA A 50 -16.97 -8.53 -0.62
N ILE A 51 -15.84 -9.16 -0.28
CA ILE A 51 -15.20 -10.16 -1.15
C ILE A 51 -16.15 -11.34 -1.42
N ASN A 52 -16.77 -11.87 -0.37
CA ASN A 52 -17.69 -13.00 -0.48
C ASN A 52 -18.92 -12.63 -1.33
N GLU A 53 -19.53 -11.48 -1.09
CA GLU A 53 -20.70 -11.01 -1.86
C GLU A 53 -20.37 -10.80 -3.34
N LEU A 54 -19.20 -10.22 -3.67
CA LEU A 54 -18.72 -10.10 -5.06
C LEU A 54 -18.46 -11.48 -5.71
N THR A 55 -18.02 -12.46 -4.91
CA THR A 55 -17.79 -13.82 -5.40
C THR A 55 -19.12 -14.53 -5.68
N GLU A 56 -20.06 -14.47 -4.74
CA GLU A 56 -21.37 -15.12 -4.82
C GLU A 56 -22.26 -14.51 -5.92
N SER A 57 -22.19 -13.19 -6.11
CA SER A 57 -22.90 -12.49 -7.20
C SER A 57 -22.38 -12.82 -8.59
N GLY A 58 -21.23 -13.49 -8.71
CA GLY A 58 -20.62 -13.82 -10.00
C GLY A 58 -19.75 -12.73 -10.60
N TYR A 59 -19.58 -11.58 -9.92
CA TYR A 59 -18.80 -10.44 -10.42
C TYR A 59 -17.38 -10.84 -10.86
N TYR A 60 -16.69 -11.67 -10.08
CA TYR A 60 -15.34 -12.13 -10.41
C TYR A 60 -15.29 -13.15 -11.56
N LYS A 61 -16.38 -13.86 -11.85
CA LYS A 61 -16.45 -14.74 -13.03
C LYS A 61 -16.56 -13.92 -14.31
N GLU A 62 -17.34 -12.83 -14.26
CA GLU A 62 -17.48 -11.88 -15.36
C GLU A 62 -16.25 -10.99 -15.51
N ASN A 63 -15.55 -10.70 -14.42
CA ASN A 63 -14.38 -9.83 -14.37
C ASN A 63 -13.15 -10.51 -13.74
N PRO A 64 -12.59 -11.55 -14.38
CA PRO A 64 -11.56 -12.41 -13.77
C PRO A 64 -10.25 -11.69 -13.46
N HIS A 65 -9.94 -10.60 -14.15
CA HIS A 65 -8.73 -9.81 -13.92
C HIS A 65 -8.72 -9.13 -12.53
N PHE A 66 -9.89 -8.73 -12.00
CA PHE A 66 -9.98 -8.21 -10.63
C PHE A 66 -9.75 -9.31 -9.59
N TYR A 67 -10.14 -10.55 -9.90
CA TYR A 67 -9.90 -11.69 -9.03
C TYR A 67 -8.42 -12.08 -8.97
N THR A 68 -7.71 -12.11 -10.11
CA THR A 68 -6.27 -12.43 -10.13
C THR A 68 -5.47 -11.53 -9.19
N ALA A 69 -5.76 -10.23 -9.22
CA ALA A 69 -5.06 -9.25 -8.41
C ALA A 69 -5.37 -9.43 -6.91
N LEU A 70 -6.64 -9.74 -6.57
CA LEU A 70 -7.07 -10.05 -5.21
C LEU A 70 -6.42 -11.34 -4.70
N GLU A 71 -6.40 -12.39 -5.52
CA GLU A 71 -5.79 -13.68 -5.22
C GLU A 71 -4.30 -13.52 -4.89
N GLN A 72 -3.55 -12.76 -5.70
CA GLN A 72 -2.14 -12.47 -5.44
C GLN A 72 -1.95 -11.77 -4.08
N ALA A 73 -2.83 -10.83 -3.75
CA ALA A 73 -2.75 -10.12 -2.48
C ALA A 73 -3.01 -11.05 -1.29
N LEU A 74 -4.03 -11.91 -1.39
CA LEU A 74 -4.42 -12.87 -0.34
C LEU A 74 -3.43 -14.04 -0.19
N ALA A 75 -2.76 -14.44 -1.27
CA ALA A 75 -1.75 -15.51 -1.24
C ALA A 75 -0.43 -15.09 -0.56
N SER A 76 -0.23 -13.78 -0.33
CA SER A 76 0.99 -13.25 0.28
C SER A 76 1.10 -13.64 1.75
N LYS A 77 2.18 -14.34 2.13
CA LYS A 77 2.47 -14.62 3.54
C LYS A 77 2.89 -13.35 4.25
N SER A 78 2.27 -13.04 5.38
CA SER A 78 2.68 -11.90 6.21
C SER A 78 3.93 -12.26 7.03
N THR A 79 5.00 -11.53 6.79
CA THR A 79 6.27 -11.56 7.53
C THR A 79 6.73 -10.11 7.73
N PRO A 80 7.70 -9.82 8.62
CA PRO A 80 8.24 -8.47 8.75
C PRO A 80 8.70 -7.85 7.42
N ALA A 81 9.20 -8.65 6.48
CA ALA A 81 9.66 -8.18 5.17
C ALA A 81 8.54 -8.03 4.12
N THR A 82 7.35 -8.58 4.35
CA THR A 82 6.27 -8.67 3.33
C THR A 82 4.95 -8.03 3.75
N ALA A 83 4.84 -7.58 5.01
CA ALA A 83 3.66 -6.91 5.56
C ALA A 83 3.45 -5.48 5.00
N GLY A 84 4.45 -4.92 4.32
CA GLY A 84 4.45 -3.55 3.80
C GLY A 84 5.64 -2.76 4.32
N ALA A 85 6.06 -1.75 3.57
CA ALA A 85 7.17 -0.90 3.95
C ALA A 85 6.72 0.19 4.93
N VAL A 86 7.37 0.27 6.09
CA VAL A 86 7.22 1.37 7.05
C VAL A 86 8.55 2.11 7.10
N ILE A 87 8.66 3.17 6.29
CA ILE A 87 9.89 3.92 6.08
C ILE A 87 9.56 5.41 6.16
N GLY A 88 10.28 6.17 7.00
CA GLY A 88 10.03 7.60 7.19
C GLY A 88 10.28 8.45 5.94
N VAL A 89 11.37 8.17 5.24
CA VAL A 89 11.81 8.79 3.98
C VAL A 89 11.47 7.92 2.78
N HIS A 90 10.27 7.32 2.78
CA HIS A 90 9.90 6.31 1.77
C HIS A 90 9.92 6.86 0.33
N THR A 91 9.55 8.12 0.14
CA THR A 91 9.54 8.77 -1.18
C THR A 91 10.95 8.86 -1.76
N GLU A 92 11.91 9.30 -0.97
CA GLU A 92 13.32 9.42 -1.36
C GLU A 92 13.94 8.04 -1.61
N VAL A 93 13.66 7.08 -0.73
CA VAL A 93 14.10 5.69 -0.92
C VAL A 93 13.58 5.12 -2.24
N ARG A 94 12.30 5.37 -2.57
CA ARG A 94 11.71 4.93 -3.83
C ARG A 94 12.41 5.55 -5.05
N ASN A 95 12.67 6.85 -5.01
CA ASN A 95 13.38 7.54 -6.10
C ASN A 95 14.79 6.96 -6.31
N ILE A 96 15.53 6.69 -5.23
CA ILE A 96 16.86 6.06 -5.31
C ILE A 96 16.76 4.68 -5.96
N VAL A 97 15.78 3.87 -5.55
CA VAL A 97 15.55 2.53 -6.12
C VAL A 97 15.24 2.62 -7.61
N GLU A 98 14.32 3.51 -8.01
CA GLU A 98 13.92 3.73 -9.40
C GLU A 98 15.12 4.17 -10.26
N ASN A 99 15.89 5.16 -9.83
CA ASN A 99 17.06 5.68 -10.56
C ASN A 99 18.13 4.60 -10.80
N GLY A 100 18.40 3.71 -9.84
CA GLY A 100 19.37 2.65 -10.07
C GLY A 100 18.84 1.53 -10.96
N ILE A 101 17.53 1.27 -10.97
CA ILE A 101 16.94 0.37 -11.98
C ILE A 101 17.13 0.98 -13.38
N GLU A 102 16.90 2.28 -13.55
CA GLU A 102 17.18 2.99 -14.80
C GLU A 102 18.66 2.91 -15.19
N GLU A 103 19.58 3.12 -14.24
CA GLU A 103 21.03 3.00 -14.45
C GLU A 103 21.41 1.61 -14.97
N ILE A 104 20.91 0.55 -14.33
CA ILE A 104 21.15 -0.84 -14.74
C ILE A 104 20.68 -1.08 -16.17
N ILE A 105 19.47 -0.63 -16.50
CA ILE A 105 18.87 -0.84 -17.83
C ILE A 105 19.62 -0.03 -18.90
N ALA A 106 20.03 1.20 -18.60
CA ALA A 106 20.61 2.10 -19.57
C ALA A 106 22.11 1.87 -19.84
N THR A 107 22.87 1.45 -18.81
CA THR A 107 24.35 1.53 -18.87
C THR A 107 25.07 0.19 -18.86
N SER A 108 24.35 -0.93 -18.71
CA SER A 108 24.96 -2.27 -18.50
C SER A 108 25.92 -2.34 -17.31
N THR A 109 25.85 -1.38 -16.38
CA THR A 109 26.63 -1.41 -15.13
C THR A 109 26.26 -2.66 -14.33
N ASP A 110 27.26 -3.27 -13.70
CA ASP A 110 27.05 -4.45 -12.87
C ASP A 110 25.99 -4.18 -11.78
N VAL A 111 24.98 -5.05 -11.73
CA VAL A 111 23.82 -4.93 -10.83
C VAL A 111 24.24 -4.83 -9.37
N LYS A 112 25.25 -5.60 -8.95
CA LYS A 112 25.69 -5.58 -7.54
C LYS A 112 26.29 -4.23 -7.17
N THR A 113 27.02 -3.61 -8.10
CA THR A 113 27.62 -2.30 -7.91
C THR A 113 26.54 -1.23 -7.73
N VAL A 114 25.51 -1.21 -8.58
CA VAL A 114 24.40 -0.25 -8.46
C VAL A 114 23.61 -0.46 -7.17
N LEU A 115 23.28 -1.71 -6.83
CA LEU A 115 22.57 -2.03 -5.58
C LEU A 115 23.38 -1.64 -4.33
N ALA A 116 24.70 -1.82 -4.35
CA ALA A 116 25.57 -1.44 -3.23
C ALA A 116 25.61 0.09 -3.03
N LYS A 117 25.66 0.85 -4.13
CA LYS A 117 25.57 2.31 -4.12
C LYS A 117 24.22 2.79 -3.57
N GLN A 118 23.11 2.26 -4.09
CA GLN A 118 21.76 2.59 -3.62
C GLN A 118 21.60 2.28 -2.13
N LYS A 119 22.09 1.12 -1.68
CA LYS A 119 22.07 0.75 -0.27
C LYS A 119 22.79 1.79 0.60
N ALA A 120 24.00 2.19 0.23
CA ALA A 120 24.77 3.16 1.01
C ALA A 120 24.05 4.51 1.13
N GLU A 121 23.41 4.97 0.06
CA GLU A 121 22.63 6.20 0.04
C GLU A 121 21.37 6.11 0.91
N ILE A 122 20.62 5.02 0.80
CA ILE A 122 19.43 4.76 1.62
C ILE A 122 19.81 4.64 3.10
N ASP A 123 20.88 3.94 3.44
CA ASP A 123 21.36 3.80 4.82
C ASP A 123 21.67 5.17 5.45
N ALA A 124 22.28 6.08 4.67
CA ALA A 124 22.57 7.45 5.12
C ALA A 124 21.28 8.26 5.38
N LEU A 125 20.31 8.21 4.45
CA LEU A 125 19.02 8.87 4.61
C LEU A 125 18.24 8.36 5.83
N LEU A 126 18.23 7.04 6.05
CA LEU A 126 17.59 6.45 7.21
C LEU A 126 18.28 6.87 8.51
N ALA A 127 19.61 6.93 8.52
CA ALA A 127 20.36 7.41 9.67
C ALA A 127 20.00 8.87 10.00
N GLU A 128 19.93 9.75 9.00
CA GLU A 128 19.52 11.14 9.17
C GLU A 128 18.08 11.27 9.70
N TYR A 129 17.13 10.58 9.07
CA TYR A 129 15.73 10.56 9.52
C TYR A 129 15.61 10.16 10.99
N ASN A 130 16.31 9.11 11.41
CA ASN A 130 16.27 8.61 12.78
C ASN A 130 16.86 9.58 13.81
N LEU A 131 17.70 10.54 13.40
CA LEU A 131 18.19 11.59 14.31
C LEU A 131 17.12 12.61 14.66
N MET A 132 16.10 12.81 13.82
CA MET A 132 15.05 13.81 14.01
C MET A 132 13.96 13.41 15.00
N PHE A 133 13.87 12.12 15.35
CA PHE A 133 12.78 11.56 16.16
C PHE A 133 13.25 10.86 17.44
N LYS A 134 14.28 11.41 18.10
CA LYS A 134 14.76 10.94 19.41
C LYS A 134 13.85 11.35 20.57
#